data_AF-A0A0U9HN74-F1
#
_entry.id   AF-A0A0U9HN74-F1
#
_cell.length_a   1.000
_cell.length_b   1.000
_cell.length_c   1.000
_cell.angle_alpha   90.00
_cell.angle_beta   90.00
_cell.angle_gamma   90.00
#
_symmetry.space_group_name_H-M   'P 1'
#
loop_
_entity.id
_entity.type
_entity.pdbx_description
1 polymer ?
#
loop_
_entity_poly.entity_id
_entity_poly.type
_entity_poly.pdbx_seq_one_letter_code
_entity_poly.pdbx_strand_id
1 'polypeptide(L)'
;MKKPVRDERIIQEAMKQNSLGFTILFFGLLFDILCRQFLFHQPISSYWDLALLFFGTSIYLAVKRISSGIYTGKVSVKRIIPSSIIASIVYSAVNYRYFKNTDLLELFIGAITFFVGFLAVNLLMQYVSQKKNKQILKDE
;
A
#
# COMPACT_ATOMS: atom_id res chain seq x y z
N MET A 1 7.90 26.63 -17.77
CA MET A 1 8.05 26.04 -16.41
C MET A 1 9.21 25.06 -16.43
N LYS A 2 10.32 25.34 -15.72
CA LYS A 2 11.44 24.39 -15.59
C LYS A 2 10.93 23.15 -14.83
N LYS A 3 11.01 21.97 -15.45
CA LYS A 3 10.80 20.71 -14.73
C LYS A 3 11.79 20.68 -13.57
N PRO A 4 11.35 20.45 -12.31
CA PRO A 4 12.30 20.24 -11.24
C PRO A 4 13.17 19.06 -11.67
N VAL A 5 14.49 19.26 -11.73
CA VAL A 5 15.44 18.19 -12.02
C VAL A 5 15.22 17.15 -10.93
N ARG A 6 14.54 16.08 -11.30
CA ARG A 6 14.18 15.00 -10.41
C ARG A 6 15.43 14.15 -10.36
N ASP A 7 16.11 14.17 -9.23
CA ASP A 7 17.39 13.49 -9.04
C ASP A 7 17.30 12.05 -9.57
N GLU A 8 18.16 11.72 -10.54
CA GLU A 8 18.19 10.42 -11.19
C GLU A 8 18.45 9.30 -10.18
N ARG A 9 19.16 9.59 -9.09
CA ARG A 9 19.40 8.65 -7.98
C ARG A 9 18.11 8.20 -7.32
N ILE A 10 17.20 9.14 -7.06
CA ILE A 10 15.88 8.85 -6.46
C ILE A 10 15.04 7.98 -7.40
N ILE A 11 15.13 8.23 -8.70
CA ILE A 11 14.42 7.44 -9.72
C ILE A 11 14.99 6.01 -9.77
N GLN A 12 16.30 5.86 -9.82
CA GLN A 12 16.97 4.56 -9.83
C GLN A 12 16.67 3.76 -8.57
N GLU A 13 16.66 4.40 -7.39
CA GLU A 13 16.36 3.72 -6.14
C GLU A 13 14.89 3.31 -6.04
N ALA A 14 13.96 4.14 -6.53
CA ALA A 14 12.55 3.76 -6.65
C ALA A 14 12.35 2.56 -7.59
N MET A 15 13.04 2.55 -8.73
CA MET A 15 13.00 1.43 -9.69
C MET A 15 13.58 0.15 -9.10
N LYS A 16 14.71 0.24 -8.38
CA LYS A 16 15.32 -0.88 -7.66
C LYS A 16 14.37 -1.47 -6.61
N GLN A 17 13.73 -0.63 -5.81
CA GLN A 17 12.74 -1.06 -4.82
C GLN A 17 11.54 -1.76 -5.50
N ASN A 18 11.05 -1.21 -6.61
CA ASN A 18 9.93 -1.79 -7.35
C ASN A 18 10.28 -3.14 -7.98
N SER A 19 11.47 -3.24 -8.59
CA SER A 19 11.99 -4.48 -9.15
C SER A 19 12.13 -5.55 -8.07
N LEU A 20 12.73 -5.22 -6.92
CA LEU A 20 12.89 -6.17 -5.82
C LEU A 20 11.55 -6.64 -5.24
N GLY A 21 10.58 -5.73 -5.11
CA GLY A 21 9.22 -6.09 -4.72
C GLY A 21 8.53 -7.01 -5.70
N PHE A 22 8.64 -6.72 -7.00
CA PHE A 22 8.12 -7.57 -8.06
C PHE A 22 8.79 -8.95 -8.05
N THR A 23 10.11 -9.03 -7.85
CA THR A 23 10.84 -10.29 -7.74
C THR A 23 10.30 -11.12 -6.58
N ILE A 24 10.14 -10.54 -5.39
CA ILE A 24 9.58 -11.26 -4.22
C ILE A 24 8.18 -11.78 -4.52
N LEU A 25 7.32 -10.93 -5.07
CA LEU A 25 5.94 -11.30 -5.37
C LEU A 25 5.88 -12.38 -6.44
N PHE A 26 6.61 -12.21 -7.55
CA PHE A 26 6.60 -13.11 -8.68
C PHE A 26 7.16 -14.48 -8.32
N PHE A 27 8.34 -14.53 -7.69
CA PHE A 27 8.94 -15.82 -7.31
C PHE A 27 8.20 -16.48 -6.15
N GLY A 28 7.70 -15.72 -5.17
CA GLY A 28 6.87 -16.26 -4.10
C GLY A 28 5.60 -16.91 -4.64
N LEU A 29 4.94 -16.25 -5.61
CA LEU A 29 3.70 -16.73 -6.20
C LEU A 29 3.94 -17.91 -7.14
N LEU A 30 5.03 -17.89 -7.92
CA LEU A 30 5.45 -19.01 -8.74
C LEU A 30 5.75 -20.25 -7.90
N PHE A 31 6.54 -20.08 -6.82
CA PHE A 31 6.89 -21.17 -5.91
C PHE A 31 5.64 -21.75 -5.24
N ASP A 32 4.77 -20.90 -4.70
CA ASP A 32 3.53 -21.31 -4.03
C ASP A 32 2.61 -22.10 -4.97
N ILE A 33 2.39 -21.62 -6.20
CA ILE A 33 1.57 -22.32 -7.20
C ILE A 33 2.20 -23.67 -7.59
N LEU A 34 3.52 -23.73 -7.81
CA LEU A 34 4.18 -24.98 -8.17
C LEU A 34 4.06 -26.03 -7.05
N CYS A 35 4.31 -25.64 -5.80
CA CYS A 35 4.14 -26.55 -4.67
C CYS A 35 2.69 -27.03 -4.54
N ARG A 36 1.71 -26.13 -4.67
CA ARG A 36 0.28 -26.48 -4.53
C ARG A 36 -0.21 -27.39 -5.63
N GLN A 37 0.16 -27.12 -6.87
CA GLN A 37 -0.35 -27.86 -8.02
C GLN A 37 0.31 -29.25 -8.14
N PHE A 38 1.62 -29.34 -7.90
CA PHE A 38 2.38 -30.57 -8.16
C PHE A 38 2.68 -31.40 -6.91
N LEU A 39 2.81 -30.80 -5.73
CA LEU A 39 3.02 -31.55 -4.49
C LEU A 39 1.69 -31.82 -3.77
N PHE A 40 0.89 -30.78 -3.57
CA PHE A 40 -0.31 -30.87 -2.72
C PHE A 40 -1.62 -31.13 -3.48
N HIS A 41 -1.62 -31.06 -4.81
CA HIS A 41 -2.78 -31.29 -5.69
C HIS A 41 -4.03 -30.50 -5.24
N GLN A 42 -3.85 -29.28 -4.73
CA GLN A 42 -4.94 -28.49 -4.19
C GLN A 42 -5.81 -27.87 -5.29
N PRO A 43 -7.14 -27.74 -5.07
CA PRO A 43 -8.00 -27.05 -6.00
C PRO A 43 -7.76 -25.53 -5.95
N ILE A 44 -7.84 -24.88 -7.11
CA ILE A 44 -7.64 -23.42 -7.28
C ILE A 44 -8.54 -22.58 -6.35
N SER A 45 -9.71 -23.10 -5.99
CA SER A 45 -10.65 -22.46 -5.06
C SER A 45 -10.08 -22.24 -3.65
N SER A 46 -8.97 -22.88 -3.29
CA SER A 46 -8.34 -22.78 -1.97
C SER A 46 -7.28 -21.69 -1.88
N TYR A 47 -6.96 -20.99 -2.98
CA TYR A 47 -5.80 -20.09 -3.06
C TYR A 47 -6.05 -18.69 -2.49
N TRP A 48 -6.96 -18.56 -1.53
CA TRP A 48 -7.29 -17.27 -0.91
C TRP A 48 -6.12 -16.69 -0.10
N ASP A 49 -5.23 -17.56 0.37
CA ASP A 49 -4.00 -17.19 1.05
C ASP A 49 -2.94 -16.55 0.14
N LEU A 50 -3.07 -16.63 -1.19
CA LEU A 50 -2.29 -15.78 -2.12
C LEU A 50 -2.51 -14.29 -1.83
N ALA A 51 -3.69 -13.92 -1.31
CA ALA A 51 -3.94 -12.56 -0.88
C ALA A 51 -2.96 -12.14 0.23
N LEU A 52 -2.56 -13.04 1.12
CA LEU A 52 -1.61 -12.75 2.19
C LEU A 52 -0.21 -12.45 1.62
N LEU A 53 0.24 -13.20 0.61
CA LEU A 53 1.50 -12.92 -0.08
C LEU A 53 1.46 -11.56 -0.80
N PHE A 54 0.34 -11.26 -1.47
CA PHE A 54 0.12 -9.98 -2.13
C PHE A 54 0.13 -8.80 -1.16
N PHE A 55 -0.64 -8.89 -0.07
CA PHE A 55 -0.70 -7.85 0.96
C PHE A 55 0.64 -7.71 1.69
N GLY A 56 1.29 -8.82 2.03
CA GLY A 56 2.59 -8.83 2.69
C GLY A 56 3.67 -8.12 1.86
N THR A 57 3.74 -8.42 0.55
CA THR A 57 4.71 -7.75 -0.34
C THR A 57 4.38 -6.27 -0.53
N SER A 58 3.09 -5.92 -0.61
CA SER A 58 2.64 -4.53 -0.71
C SER A 58 3.00 -3.72 0.54
N ILE A 59 2.80 -4.28 1.73
CA ILE A 59 3.17 -3.64 3.01
C ILE A 59 4.69 -3.48 3.10
N TYR A 60 5.47 -4.52 2.77
CA TYR A 60 6.93 -4.44 2.75
C TYR A 60 7.41 -3.30 1.85
N LEU A 61 6.87 -3.19 0.63
CA LEU A 61 7.22 -2.11 -0.30
C LEU A 61 6.82 -0.73 0.23
N ALA A 62 5.64 -0.60 0.83
CA ALA A 62 5.19 0.65 1.41
C ALA A 62 6.15 1.11 2.53
N VAL A 63 6.47 0.21 3.47
CA VAL A 63 7.41 0.48 4.57
C VAL A 63 8.79 0.86 4.03
N LYS A 64 9.30 0.11 3.05
CA LYS A 64 10.62 0.38 2.45
C LYS A 64 10.66 1.76 1.80
N ARG A 65 9.64 2.13 1.04
CA ARG A 65 9.52 3.46 0.41
C ARG A 65 9.44 4.60 1.43
N ILE A 66 8.75 4.39 2.56
CA ILE A 66 8.68 5.37 3.66
C ILE A 66 10.05 5.51 4.32
N SER A 67 10.70 4.38 4.64
CA SER A 67 12.01 4.39 5.30
C SER A 67 13.10 5.05 4.46
N SER A 68 13.04 4.93 3.13
CA SER A 68 13.99 5.57 2.22
C SER A 68 13.64 7.03 1.91
N GLY A 69 12.51 7.55 2.43
CA GLY A 69 12.08 8.93 2.17
C GLY A 69 11.53 9.19 0.76
N ILE A 70 11.33 8.14 -0.05
CA ILE A 70 10.94 8.21 -1.48
C ILE A 70 9.41 8.12 -1.66
N TYR A 71 8.66 7.88 -0.58
CA TYR A 71 7.21 7.68 -0.61
C TYR A 71 6.46 8.85 -1.28
N THR A 72 6.89 10.11 -1.08
CA THR A 72 6.40 11.28 -1.82
C THR A 72 7.22 12.54 -1.52
N GLY A 73 7.34 13.45 -2.50
CA GLY A 73 8.10 14.71 -2.38
C GLY A 73 7.41 15.79 -1.53
N LYS A 74 6.07 15.87 -1.53
CA LYS A 74 5.32 16.86 -0.74
C LYS A 74 4.10 16.25 -0.04
N VAL A 75 3.98 16.46 1.29
CA VAL A 75 2.74 16.19 2.02
C VAL A 75 1.63 17.02 1.38
N SER A 76 0.62 16.34 0.85
CA SER A 76 -0.50 17.00 0.17
C SER A 76 -1.80 16.28 0.51
N VAL A 77 -2.57 16.89 1.41
CA VAL A 77 -3.90 16.42 1.81
C VAL A 77 -4.80 16.27 0.57
N LYS A 78 -4.73 17.24 -0.36
CA LYS A 78 -5.51 17.22 -1.62
C LYS A 78 -5.25 15.98 -2.48
N ARG A 79 -4.06 15.40 -2.40
CA ARG A 79 -3.69 14.19 -3.16
C ARG A 79 -4.16 12.90 -2.47
N ILE A 80 -4.36 12.93 -1.15
CA ILE A 80 -4.72 11.77 -0.31
C ILE A 80 -6.24 11.60 -0.18
N ILE A 81 -6.99 12.71 -0.26
CA ILE A 81 -8.46 12.68 -0.14
C ILE A 81 -9.10 11.69 -1.12
N PRO A 82 -8.79 11.69 -2.44
CA PRO A 82 -9.45 10.78 -3.38
C PRO A 82 -9.21 9.30 -3.04
N SER A 83 -7.98 8.92 -2.67
CA SER A 83 -7.67 7.54 -2.29
C SER A 83 -8.33 7.15 -0.98
N SER A 84 -8.47 8.08 -0.04
CA SER A 84 -9.15 7.84 1.24
C SER A 84 -10.66 7.65 1.06
N ILE A 85 -11.28 8.42 0.16
CA ILE A 85 -12.70 8.24 -0.22
C ILE A 85 -12.91 6.86 -0.83
N ILE A 86 -12.08 6.49 -1.82
CA ILE A 86 -12.18 5.18 -2.47
C ILE A 86 -12.01 4.05 -1.44
N ALA A 87 -11.02 4.14 -0.56
CA ALA A 87 -10.80 3.14 0.49
C ALA A 87 -12.00 3.03 1.45
N SER A 88 -12.62 4.15 1.82
CA SER A 88 -13.82 4.17 2.65
C SER A 88 -15.03 3.55 1.96
N ILE A 89 -15.21 3.76 0.65
CA ILE A 89 -16.29 3.14 -0.13
C ILE A 89 -16.09 1.62 -0.19
N VAL A 90 -14.86 1.17 -0.44
CA VAL A 90 -14.53 -0.26 -0.45
C VAL A 90 -14.78 -0.88 0.92
N TYR A 91 -14.37 -0.22 2.00
CA TYR A 91 -14.65 -0.66 3.38
C TYR A 91 -16.16 -0.85 3.61
N SER A 92 -16.97 0.13 3.23
CA SER A 92 -18.43 0.08 3.37
C SER A 92 -19.06 -1.04 2.55
N ALA A 93 -18.62 -1.24 1.31
CA ALA A 93 -19.13 -2.30 0.45
C ALA A 93 -18.81 -3.70 1.01
N VAL A 94 -17.60 -3.90 1.51
CA VAL A 94 -17.19 -5.17 2.15
C VAL A 94 -17.98 -5.39 3.45
N ASN A 95 -18.11 -4.37 4.29
CA ASN A 95 -18.89 -4.46 5.53
C ASN A 95 -20.35 -4.84 5.26
N TYR A 96 -20.99 -4.15 4.31
CA TYR A 96 -22.37 -4.43 3.92
C TYR A 96 -22.55 -5.87 3.41
N ARG A 97 -21.62 -6.34 2.56
CA ARG A 97 -21.74 -7.65 1.90
C ARG A 97 -21.54 -8.84 2.84
N TYR A 98 -20.59 -8.72 3.77
CA TYR A 98 -20.12 -9.85 4.59
C TYR A 98 -20.61 -9.81 6.03
N PHE A 99 -20.75 -8.63 6.62
CA PHE A 99 -21.10 -8.49 8.04
C PHE A 99 -22.58 -8.23 8.27
N LYS A 100 -23.38 -8.04 7.20
CA LYS A 100 -24.84 -7.83 7.25
C LYS A 100 -25.26 -6.80 8.31
N ASN A 101 -24.46 -5.76 8.54
CA ASN A 101 -24.88 -4.64 9.38
C ASN A 101 -26.08 -3.99 8.70
N THR A 102 -27.28 -4.27 9.22
CA THR A 102 -28.55 -3.77 8.68
C THR A 102 -28.80 -2.32 9.09
N ASP A 103 -28.08 -1.82 10.09
CA ASP A 103 -28.18 -0.42 10.48
C ASP A 103 -27.26 0.46 9.62
N LEU A 104 -27.89 1.32 8.83
CA LEU A 104 -27.21 2.30 7.99
C LEU A 104 -26.37 3.26 8.84
N LEU A 105 -26.80 3.60 10.05
CA LEU A 105 -26.07 4.53 10.93
C LEU A 105 -24.72 3.95 11.35
N GLU A 106 -24.67 2.68 11.76
CA GLU A 106 -23.41 2.02 12.13
C GLU A 106 -22.45 1.94 10.94
N LEU A 107 -22.97 1.67 9.74
CA LEU A 107 -22.17 1.65 8.53
C LEU A 107 -21.60 3.04 8.20
N PHE A 108 -22.38 4.11 8.35
CA PHE A 108 -21.91 5.49 8.17
C PHE A 108 -20.85 5.89 9.20
N ILE A 109 -21.06 5.58 10.48
CA ILE A 109 -20.09 5.87 11.55
C ILE A 109 -18.78 5.11 11.29
N GLY A 110 -18.88 3.83 10.94
CA GLY A 110 -17.74 3.00 10.59
C GLY A 110 -16.98 3.53 9.38
N ALA A 111 -17.69 3.95 8.33
CA ALA A 111 -17.09 4.54 7.14
C ALA A 111 -16.33 5.84 7.46
N ILE A 112 -16.92 6.74 8.24
CA ILE A 112 -16.28 7.99 8.66
C ILE A 112 -15.03 7.69 9.50
N THR A 113 -15.14 6.76 10.44
CA THR A 113 -14.02 6.37 11.31
C THR A 113 -12.88 5.76 10.50
N PHE A 114 -13.19 4.88 9.55
CA PHE A 114 -12.22 4.31 8.63
C PHE A 114 -11.57 5.39 7.75
N PHE A 115 -12.36 6.31 7.20
CA PHE A 115 -11.86 7.43 6.39
C PHE A 115 -10.87 8.29 7.18
N VAL A 116 -11.22 8.71 8.39
CA VAL A 116 -10.36 9.53 9.25
C VAL A 116 -9.09 8.78 9.64
N GLY A 117 -9.20 7.51 10.04
CA GLY A 117 -8.06 6.68 10.39
C GLY A 117 -7.12 6.46 9.20
N PHE A 118 -7.66 6.13 8.03
CA PHE A 118 -6.88 5.92 6.82
C PHE A 118 -6.16 7.20 6.37
N LEU A 119 -6.85 8.34 6.44
CA LEU A 119 -6.29 9.64 6.13
C LEU A 119 -5.15 10.02 7.10
N ALA A 120 -5.34 9.78 8.40
CA ALA A 120 -4.33 10.02 9.43
C ALA A 120 -3.07 9.16 9.21
N VAL A 121 -3.24 7.86 8.95
CA VAL A 121 -2.14 6.94 8.65
C VAL A 121 -1.37 7.40 7.41
N ASN A 122 -2.08 7.74 6.33
CA ASN A 122 -1.44 8.22 5.10
C ASN A 122 -0.66 9.52 5.35
N LEU A 123 -1.22 10.48 6.09
CA LEU A 123 -0.50 11.71 6.43
C LEU A 123 0.75 11.43 7.26
N LEU A 124 0.66 10.53 8.23
CA LEU A 124 1.80 10.14 9.07
C LEU A 124 2.90 9.51 8.21
N MET A 125 2.55 8.58 7.30
CA MET A 125 3.51 7.98 6.37
C MET A 125 4.22 9.01 5.50
N GLN A 126 3.49 9.98 4.96
CA GLN A 126 4.08 11.07 4.17
C GLN A 126 4.98 11.98 5.03
N TYR A 127 4.55 12.31 6.24
CA TYR A 127 5.33 13.13 7.16
C TYR A 127 6.65 12.46 7.56
N VAL A 128 6.62 11.18 7.93
CA VAL A 128 7.82 10.38 8.26
C VAL A 128 8.77 10.31 7.07
N SER A 129 8.23 10.01 5.88
CA SER A 129 9.02 9.97 4.65
C SER A 129 9.67 11.32 4.34
N GLN A 130 8.95 12.42 4.50
CA GLN A 130 9.51 13.76 4.28
C GLN A 130 10.59 14.12 5.30
N LYS A 131 10.40 13.77 6.57
CA LYS A 131 11.39 14.01 7.62
C LYS A 131 12.69 13.29 7.29
N LYS A 132 12.61 12.04 6.83
CA LYS A 132 13.77 11.26 6.38
C LYS A 132 14.44 11.87 5.16
N ASN A 133 13.67 12.27 4.15
CA ASN A 133 14.21 12.91 2.95
C ASN A 133 14.96 14.22 3.28
N LYS A 134 14.42 15.06 4.18
CA LYS A 134 15.10 16.27 4.64
C LYS A 134 16.38 16.03 5.45
N GLN A 135 16.51 14.87 6.12
CA GLN A 135 17.75 14.50 6.82
C GLN A 135 18.83 14.15 5.81
N ILE A 136 18.50 13.30 4.83
CA ILE A 136 19.42 12.89 3.76
C ILE A 136 19.97 14.10 3.01
N LEU A 137 19.11 15.06 2.65
CA LEU A 137 19.52 16.30 1.96
C LEU A 137 20.32 17.31 2.80
N LYS A 138 20.42 17.12 4.12
CA LYS A 138 21.20 17.99 5.02
C LYS A 138 22.59 17.43 5.33
N ASP A 139 22.75 16.12 5.15
CA ASP A 139 23.99 15.40 5.42
C ASP A 139 24.88 15.33 4.16
N GLU A 140 24.39 15.81 3.00
CA GLU A 140 25.13 16.06 1.75
C GLU A 140 25.62 17.52 1.66
#